data_AF-A0A1L9RTP8-F1
#
_entry.id   AF-A0A1L9RTP8-F1
#
_cell.length_a   1.000
_cell.length_b   1.000
_cell.length_c   1.000
_cell.angle_alpha   90.00
_cell.angle_beta   90.00
_cell.angle_gamma   90.00
#
_symmetry.space_group_name_H-M   'P 1'
#
loop_
_entity.id
_entity.type
_entity.pdbx_description
1 polymer ?
#
loop_
_entity_poly.entity_id
_entity_poly.type
_entity_poly.pdbx_seq_one_letter_code
_entity_poly.pdbx_strand_id
1 'polypeptide(L)'
;MLAVVVQCLSWSTENSHWVARVFWYWCILLDVFAIGISSQQLSILEYLQAGDEQFLQRKPLLGMLVREKDRQQYPDMKMIWVWECPMSLLVYSMTLFIVAVTVHVSYPLINDPAWEEDSKIATAYLIVLGINCLNIVYCSFWIYRRMPRYGDN
;
A
#
# COMPACT_ATOMS: atom_id res chain seq x y z
N MET A 1 -2.24 -7.85 -7.52
CA MET A 1 -1.02 -7.07 -7.79
C MET A 1 0.04 -7.96 -8.43
N LEU A 2 0.55 -8.99 -7.75
CA LEU A 2 1.46 -10.02 -8.30
C LEU A 2 1.26 -10.42 -9.76
N ALA A 3 0.05 -10.77 -10.20
CA ALA A 3 -0.19 -11.18 -11.60
C ALA A 3 0.18 -10.08 -12.63
N VAL A 4 -0.11 -8.83 -12.30
CA VAL A 4 0.26 -7.67 -13.14
C VAL A 4 1.77 -7.47 -13.14
N VAL A 5 2.41 -7.63 -11.97
CA VAL A 5 3.88 -7.53 -11.84
C VAL A 5 4.57 -8.60 -12.69
N VAL A 6 4.07 -9.83 -12.67
CA VAL A 6 4.58 -10.95 -13.48
C VAL A 6 4.37 -10.71 -14.97
N GLN A 7 3.22 -10.13 -15.37
CA GLN A 7 2.97 -9.82 -16.77
C GLN A 7 3.97 -8.80 -17.32
N CYS A 8 4.30 -7.76 -16.57
CA CYS A 8 5.26 -6.77 -17.05
C CYS A 8 6.72 -7.24 -16.99
N LEU A 9 7.05 -8.26 -16.18
CA LEU A 9 8.34 -8.95 -16.28
C LEU A 9 8.50 -9.66 -17.64
N SER A 10 7.41 -9.93 -18.35
CA SER A 10 7.46 -10.52 -19.70
C SER A 10 7.77 -9.51 -20.81
N TRP A 11 7.82 -8.20 -20.51
CA TRP A 11 8.19 -7.19 -21.50
C TRP A 11 9.66 -7.32 -21.92
N SER A 12 9.92 -7.12 -23.22
CA SER A 12 11.25 -7.32 -23.79
C SER A 12 12.26 -6.34 -23.18
N THR A 13 13.38 -6.89 -22.73
CA THR A 13 14.36 -6.22 -21.85
C THR A 13 15.58 -5.68 -22.59
N GLU A 14 15.59 -5.72 -23.92
CA GLU A 14 16.76 -5.36 -24.73
C GLU A 14 17.22 -3.91 -24.55
N ASN A 15 16.31 -2.99 -24.22
CA ASN A 15 16.60 -1.57 -24.01
C ASN A 15 16.11 -0.99 -22.67
N SER A 16 15.82 -1.81 -21.66
CA SER A 16 15.20 -1.31 -20.41
C SER A 16 16.25 -0.98 -19.33
N HIS A 17 16.13 0.20 -18.70
CA HIS A 17 16.98 0.59 -17.55
C HIS A 17 16.92 -0.46 -16.43
N TRP A 18 18.09 -0.84 -15.89
CA TRP A 18 18.22 -1.81 -14.79
C TRP A 18 17.44 -1.39 -13.52
N VAL A 19 17.28 -0.07 -13.31
CA VAL A 19 16.54 0.51 -12.18
C VAL A 19 15.09 0.05 -12.19
N ALA A 20 14.44 -0.01 -13.36
CA ALA A 20 13.07 -0.50 -13.46
C ALA A 20 12.99 -1.92 -12.90
N ARG A 21 13.88 -2.83 -13.34
CA ARG A 21 13.93 -4.24 -12.89
C ARG A 21 14.08 -4.38 -11.38
N VAL A 22 14.95 -3.58 -10.75
CA VAL A 22 15.11 -3.59 -9.29
C VAL A 22 13.79 -3.26 -8.60
N PHE A 23 13.07 -2.23 -9.07
CA PHE A 23 11.76 -1.88 -8.52
C PHE A 23 10.71 -2.98 -8.74
N TRP A 24 10.68 -3.65 -9.91
CA TRP A 24 9.79 -4.80 -10.15
C TRP A 24 9.98 -5.92 -9.12
N TYR A 25 11.22 -6.31 -8.84
CA TYR A 25 11.52 -7.34 -7.83
C TYR A 25 11.18 -6.90 -6.40
N TRP A 26 11.41 -5.63 -6.07
CA TRP A 26 11.05 -5.08 -4.76
C TRP A 26 9.53 -5.11 -4.52
N CYS A 27 8.72 -4.82 -5.53
CA CYS A 27 7.26 -4.94 -5.40
C CYS A 27 6.81 -6.37 -5.10
N ILE A 28 7.40 -7.36 -5.76
CA ILE A 28 7.08 -8.78 -5.52
C ILE A 28 7.41 -9.15 -4.07
N LEU A 29 8.58 -8.75 -3.58
CA LEU A 29 8.98 -9.01 -2.20
C LEU A 29 7.98 -8.39 -1.22
N LEU A 30 7.63 -7.11 -1.39
CA LEU A 30 6.67 -6.43 -0.53
C LEU A 30 5.27 -7.07 -0.59
N ASP A 31 4.79 -7.47 -1.77
CA ASP A 31 3.52 -8.18 -1.94
C ASP A 31 3.52 -9.51 -1.16
N VAL A 32 4.59 -10.31 -1.26
CA VAL A 32 4.71 -11.59 -0.55
C VAL A 32 4.70 -11.38 0.96
N PHE A 33 5.43 -10.39 1.47
CA PHE A 33 5.42 -10.05 2.89
C PHE A 33 4.05 -9.53 3.36
N ALA A 34 3.38 -8.70 2.55
CA ALA A 34 2.04 -8.19 2.85
C ALA A 34 1.02 -9.34 2.96
N ILE A 35 1.06 -10.30 2.03
CA ILE A 35 0.21 -11.51 2.06
C ILE A 35 0.52 -12.35 3.29
N GLY A 36 1.81 -12.56 3.60
CA GLY A 36 2.23 -13.32 4.78
C GLY A 36 1.71 -12.72 6.09
N ILE A 37 1.87 -11.41 6.27
CA ILE A 37 1.38 -10.68 7.44
C ILE A 37 -0.16 -10.71 7.50
N SER A 38 -0.84 -10.49 6.37
CA SER A 38 -2.31 -10.56 6.30
C SER A 38 -2.83 -11.96 6.66
N SER A 39 -2.16 -13.02 6.20
CA SER A 39 -2.53 -14.39 6.52
C SER A 39 -2.43 -14.68 8.02
N GLN A 40 -1.37 -14.18 8.68
CA GLN A 40 -1.20 -14.35 10.12
C GLN A 40 -2.32 -13.66 10.91
N GLN A 41 -2.77 -12.48 10.45
CA GLN A 41 -3.89 -11.77 11.07
C GLN A 41 -5.22 -12.49 10.87
N LEU A 42 -5.45 -13.07 9.69
CA LEU A 42 -6.66 -13.83 9.40
C LEU A 42 -6.75 -15.09 10.29
N SER A 43 -5.66 -15.84 10.44
CA SER A 43 -5.63 -17.02 11.31
C SER A 43 -5.93 -16.70 12.78
N ILE A 44 -5.45 -15.55 13.27
CA ILE A 44 -5.77 -15.08 14.63
C ILE A 44 -7.27 -14.78 14.74
N LEU A 45 -7.86 -14.15 13.72
CA LEU A 45 -9.29 -13.84 13.69
C LEU A 45 -10.16 -15.10 13.65
N GLU A 46 -9.78 -16.09 12.84
CA GLU A 46 -10.46 -17.38 12.76
C GLU A 46 -10.39 -18.15 14.08
N TYR A 47 -9.22 -18.14 14.73
CA TYR A 47 -9.05 -18.75 16.06
C TYR A 47 -9.96 -18.08 17.11
N LEU A 48 -10.05 -16.75 17.10
CA LEU A 48 -10.94 -16.00 17.98
C LEU A 48 -12.41 -16.29 17.71
N GLN A 49 -12.80 -16.45 16.44
CA GLN A 49 -14.16 -16.77 16.05
C GLN A 49 -14.56 -18.21 16.47
N ALA A 50 -13.62 -19.16 16.41
CA ALA A 50 -13.86 -20.55 16.78
C ALA A 50 -13.96 -20.78 18.30
N GLY A 51 -13.33 -19.90 19.10
CA GLY A 51 -13.24 -20.08 20.56
C GLY A 51 -14.50 -19.70 21.34
N ASP A 52 -15.38 -18.85 20.81
CA ASP A 52 -16.44 -18.25 21.63
C ASP A 52 -17.62 -17.71 20.79
N GLU A 53 -18.67 -18.51 20.58
CA GLU A 53 -19.91 -18.09 19.89
C GLU A 53 -20.63 -16.93 20.62
N GLN A 54 -20.40 -16.74 21.92
CA GLN A 54 -20.96 -15.61 22.67
C GLN A 54 -20.19 -14.29 22.44
N PHE A 55 -18.92 -14.38 22.01
CA PHE A 55 -18.04 -13.24 21.75
C PHE A 55 -18.44 -12.48 20.47
N LEU A 56 -19.11 -13.13 19.52
CA LEU A 56 -19.71 -12.49 18.33
C LEU A 56 -20.75 -11.41 18.70
N GLN A 57 -21.41 -11.50 19.86
CA GLN A 57 -22.31 -10.44 20.34
C GLN A 57 -21.57 -9.23 20.93
N ARG A 58 -20.34 -9.40 21.45
CA ARG A 58 -19.52 -8.33 22.04
C ARG A 58 -18.39 -7.93 21.11
N LYS A 59 -18.69 -7.11 20.08
CA LYS A 59 -17.75 -6.37 19.19
C LYS A 59 -16.25 -6.66 19.47
N PRO A 60 -15.73 -7.83 19.08
CA PRO A 60 -14.48 -8.34 19.64
C PRO A 60 -13.25 -7.63 19.10
N LEU A 61 -13.34 -7.17 17.85
CA LEU A 61 -12.38 -6.26 17.24
C LEU A 61 -12.26 -4.96 18.03
N LEU A 62 -13.37 -4.43 18.55
CA LEU A 62 -13.35 -3.24 19.38
C LEU A 62 -12.67 -3.52 20.72
N GLY A 63 -12.87 -4.68 21.33
CA GLY A 63 -12.19 -5.10 22.56
C GLY A 63 -10.69 -5.36 22.39
N MET A 64 -10.24 -5.73 21.20
CA MET A 64 -8.81 -5.73 20.85
C MET A 64 -8.28 -4.31 20.62
N LEU A 65 -8.97 -3.52 19.81
CA LEU A 65 -8.52 -2.16 19.44
C LEU A 65 -8.60 -1.18 20.60
N VAL A 66 -9.46 -1.43 21.60
CA VAL A 66 -9.71 -0.55 22.74
C VAL A 66 -9.21 -1.20 24.01
N ARG A 67 -8.24 -0.55 24.64
CA ARG A 67 -7.76 -0.91 25.97
C ARG A 67 -8.62 -0.20 27.01
N GLU A 68 -9.30 -0.96 27.85
CA GLU A 68 -10.11 -0.40 28.94
C GLU A 68 -9.23 -0.25 30.20
N LYS A 69 -9.07 0.98 30.67
CA LYS A 69 -8.40 1.29 31.94
C LYS A 69 -9.26 2.33 32.68
N ASP A 70 -9.69 2.01 33.90
CA ASP A 70 -10.46 2.91 34.78
C ASP A 70 -11.68 3.59 34.12
N ARG A 71 -12.59 2.81 33.50
CA ARG A 71 -13.82 3.29 32.81
C ARG A 71 -13.60 4.20 31.59
N GLN A 72 -12.37 4.54 31.23
CA GLN A 72 -12.07 5.25 29.99
C GLN A 72 -11.55 4.27 28.94
N GLN A 73 -12.17 4.32 27.76
CA GLN A 73 -11.83 3.52 26.60
C GLN A 73 -10.79 4.28 25.77
N TYR A 74 -9.61 3.67 25.59
CA TYR A 74 -8.55 4.26 24.79
C TYR A 74 -8.22 3.37 23.60
N PRO A 75 -8.13 3.92 22.38
CA PRO A 75 -7.60 3.17 21.24
C PRO A 75 -6.13 2.82 21.48
N ASP A 76 -5.78 1.53 21.43
CA ASP A 76 -4.40 1.08 21.49
C ASP A 76 -3.71 1.33 20.15
N MET A 77 -2.94 2.42 20.09
CA MET A 77 -2.22 2.84 18.88
C MET A 77 -1.31 1.75 18.33
N LYS A 78 -0.76 0.86 19.17
CA LYS A 78 0.11 -0.23 18.72
C LYS A 78 -0.70 -1.31 18.02
N MET A 79 -1.89 -1.62 18.56
CA MET A 79 -2.82 -2.58 17.96
C MET A 79 -3.34 -2.06 16.62
N ILE A 80 -3.73 -0.79 16.55
CA ILE A 80 -4.16 -0.13 15.30
C ILE A 80 -3.06 -0.20 14.24
N TRP A 81 -1.80 0.07 14.63
CA TRP A 81 -0.67 0.01 13.70
C TRP A 81 -0.42 -1.40 13.15
N VAL A 82 -0.53 -2.43 14.00
CA VAL A 82 -0.39 -3.82 13.58
C VAL A 82 -1.48 -4.19 12.58
N TRP A 83 -2.72 -3.80 12.84
CA TRP A 83 -3.86 -4.05 11.95
C TRP A 83 -3.79 -3.27 10.63
N GLU A 84 -3.22 -2.08 10.63
CA GLU A 84 -3.05 -1.25 9.43
C GLU A 84 -1.80 -1.62 8.61
N CYS A 85 -0.84 -2.32 9.23
CA CYS A 85 0.43 -2.72 8.61
C CYS A 85 0.29 -3.41 7.24
N PRO A 86 -0.56 -4.45 7.04
CA PRO A 86 -0.67 -5.12 5.74
C PRO A 86 -1.22 -4.22 4.64
N MET A 87 -2.20 -3.36 4.96
CA MET A 87 -2.74 -2.37 4.02
C MET A 87 -1.65 -1.37 3.60
N SER A 88 -0.85 -0.90 4.56
CA SER A 88 0.24 0.03 4.26
C SER A 88 1.33 -0.60 3.36
N LEU A 89 1.72 -1.85 3.63
CA LEU A 89 2.69 -2.60 2.83
C LEU A 89 2.22 -2.80 1.38
N LEU A 90 0.94 -3.09 1.19
CA LEU A 90 0.34 -3.22 -0.14
C LEU A 90 0.33 -1.89 -0.89
N VAL A 91 0.01 -0.78 -0.23
CA VAL A 91 0.10 0.57 -0.81
C VAL A 91 1.53 0.93 -1.19
N TYR A 92 2.53 0.56 -0.39
CA TYR A 92 3.94 0.76 -0.71
C TYR A 92 4.38 -0.07 -1.92
N SER A 93 3.94 -1.33 -2.03
CA SER A 93 4.17 -2.16 -3.21
C SER A 93 3.57 -1.54 -4.48
N MET A 94 2.32 -1.05 -4.40
CA MET A 94 1.69 -0.35 -5.53
C MET A 94 2.43 0.93 -5.91
N THR A 95 2.90 1.69 -4.93
CA THR A 95 3.66 2.91 -5.18
C THR A 95 5.00 2.61 -5.86
N LEU A 96 5.75 1.61 -5.38
CA LEU A 96 6.99 1.19 -6.02
C LEU A 96 6.76 0.63 -7.42
N PHE A 97 5.64 -0.03 -7.67
CA PHE A 97 5.28 -0.52 -9.00
C PHE A 97 5.02 0.63 -9.96
N ILE A 98 4.29 1.64 -9.51
CA ILE A 98 4.06 2.86 -10.28
C ILE A 98 5.38 3.56 -10.59
N VAL A 99 6.31 3.63 -9.62
CA VAL A 99 7.67 4.15 -9.86
C VAL A 99 8.41 3.31 -10.90
N ALA A 100 8.33 1.97 -10.82
CA ALA A 100 8.95 1.06 -11.78
C ALA A 100 8.44 1.29 -13.21
N VAL A 101 7.12 1.42 -13.37
CA VAL A 101 6.47 1.72 -14.66
C VAL A 101 6.84 3.12 -15.13
N THR A 102 6.89 4.10 -14.22
CA THR A 102 7.29 5.47 -14.55
C THR A 102 8.70 5.52 -15.13
N VAL A 103 9.65 4.83 -14.50
CA VAL A 103 11.04 4.73 -15.00
C VAL A 103 11.09 4.02 -16.35
N HIS A 104 10.29 2.98 -16.55
CA HIS A 104 10.25 2.23 -17.80
C HIS A 104 9.68 3.07 -18.96
N VAL A 105 8.56 3.77 -18.73
CA VAL A 105 7.89 4.62 -19.72
C VAL A 105 8.67 5.90 -20.00
N SER A 106 9.45 6.41 -19.04
CA SER A 106 10.29 7.60 -19.24
C SER A 106 11.61 7.31 -19.96
N TYR A 107 11.95 6.03 -20.21
CA TYR A 107 13.16 5.64 -20.92
C TYR A 107 13.28 6.25 -22.33
N PRO A 108 12.28 6.11 -23.22
CA PRO A 108 12.33 6.73 -24.55
C PRO A 108 12.32 8.27 -24.50
N LEU A 109 11.69 8.86 -23.46
CA LEU A 109 11.62 10.31 -23.29
C LEU A 109 13.00 10.98 -23.11
N ILE A 110 13.97 10.24 -22.55
CA ILE A 110 15.31 10.76 -22.24
C ILE A 110 16.31 10.44 -23.36
N ASN A 111 16.15 9.30 -24.03
CA ASN A 111 17.14 8.79 -24.97
C ASN A 111 16.82 9.08 -26.44
N ASP A 112 15.57 9.37 -26.80
CA ASP A 112 15.20 9.71 -28.17
C ASP A 112 14.99 11.22 -28.36
N PRO A 113 15.74 11.88 -29.26
CA PRO A 113 15.59 13.31 -29.55
C PRO A 113 14.35 13.64 -30.39
N ALA A 114 13.69 12.63 -30.98
CA ALA A 114 12.46 12.81 -31.74
C ALA A 114 11.25 12.71 -30.79
N TRP A 115 10.42 13.76 -30.74
CA TRP A 115 9.21 13.80 -29.91
C TRP A 115 8.09 12.94 -30.54
N GLU A 116 8.29 11.62 -30.50
CA GLU A 116 7.44 10.60 -31.11
C GLU A 116 6.18 10.32 -30.27
N GLU A 117 5.28 9.47 -30.75
CA GLU A 117 4.00 9.16 -30.09
C GLU A 117 4.20 8.60 -28.67
N ASP A 118 5.27 7.81 -28.45
CA ASP A 118 5.62 7.23 -27.14
C ASP A 118 5.95 8.29 -26.09
N SER A 119 6.59 9.40 -26.49
CA SER A 119 6.88 10.55 -25.61
C SER A 119 5.61 11.25 -25.12
N LYS A 120 4.59 11.34 -25.98
CA LYS A 120 3.28 11.92 -25.63
C LYS A 120 2.53 11.03 -24.64
N ILE A 121 2.57 9.71 -24.84
CA ILE A 121 1.95 8.73 -23.94
C ILE A 121 2.62 8.79 -22.56
N ALA A 122 3.95 8.86 -22.52
CA ALA A 122 4.72 9.00 -21.28
C ALA A 122 4.35 10.28 -20.51
N THR A 123 4.22 11.40 -21.22
CA THR A 123 3.86 12.69 -20.62
C THR A 123 2.44 12.66 -20.03
N ALA A 124 1.46 12.11 -20.76
CA ALA A 124 0.08 11.97 -20.26
C ALA A 124 0.00 11.09 -19.02
N TYR A 125 0.77 9.99 -18.99
CA TYR A 125 0.88 9.11 -17.83
C TYR A 125 1.42 9.84 -16.60
N LEU A 126 2.50 10.63 -16.75
CA LEU A 126 3.09 11.41 -15.66
C LEU A 126 2.13 12.45 -15.04
N ILE A 127 1.31 13.08 -15.87
CA ILE A 127 0.29 14.05 -15.40
C ILE A 127 -0.75 13.35 -14.53
N VAL A 128 -1.31 12.22 -15.02
CA VAL A 128 -2.31 11.45 -14.28
C VAL A 128 -1.70 10.91 -12.98
N LEU A 129 -0.45 10.46 -13.01
CA LEU A 129 0.28 10.03 -11.82
C LEU A 129 0.39 11.16 -10.79
N GLY A 130 0.81 12.36 -11.21
CA GLY A 130 0.93 13.52 -10.32
C GLY A 130 -0.40 13.89 -9.64
N ILE A 131 -1.50 13.87 -10.39
CA ILE A 131 -2.85 14.13 -9.85
C ILE A 131 -3.21 13.11 -8.76
N ASN A 132 -2.94 11.83 -9.00
CA ASN A 132 -3.23 10.77 -8.04
C ASN A 132 -2.35 10.87 -6.78
N CYS A 133 -1.06 11.20 -6.92
CA CYS A 133 -0.17 11.46 -5.78
C CYS A 133 -0.68 12.61 -4.91
N LEU A 134 -1.12 13.72 -5.53
CA LEU A 134 -1.71 14.84 -4.80
C LEU A 134 -2.97 14.43 -4.03
N ASN A 135 -3.81 13.59 -4.64
CA ASN A 135 -5.02 13.09 -3.99
C ASN A 135 -4.69 12.22 -2.76
N ILE A 136 -3.67 11.36 -2.85
CA ILE A 136 -3.21 10.54 -1.71
C ILE A 136 -2.69 11.42 -0.57
N VAL A 137 -1.85 12.42 -0.88
CA VAL A 137 -1.32 13.35 0.12
C VAL A 137 -2.45 14.15 0.76
N TYR A 138 -3.42 14.62 -0.03
CA TYR A 138 -4.58 15.35 0.47
C TYR A 138 -5.42 14.49 1.44
N CYS A 139 -5.77 13.27 1.05
CA CYS A 139 -6.50 12.34 1.90
C CYS A 139 -5.74 12.04 3.20
N SER A 140 -4.43 11.76 3.10
CA SER A 140 -3.58 11.48 4.26
C SER A 140 -3.53 12.68 5.22
N PHE A 141 -3.33 13.88 4.69
CA PHE A 141 -3.30 15.11 5.49
C PHE A 141 -4.60 15.33 6.28
N TRP A 142 -5.76 15.14 5.64
CA TRP A 142 -7.05 15.32 6.30
C TRP A 142 -7.34 14.26 7.35
N ILE A 143 -6.93 13.01 7.11
CA ILE A 143 -7.05 11.92 8.10
C ILE A 143 -6.23 12.24 9.35
N TYR A 144 -4.95 12.59 9.19
CA TYR A 144 -4.08 12.92 10.32
C TYR A 144 -4.49 14.19 11.06
N ARG A 145 -5.11 15.15 10.37
CA ARG A 145 -5.62 16.38 10.99
C ARG A 145 -6.90 16.15 11.80
N ARG A 146 -7.76 15.22 11.40
CA ARG A 146 -9.02 14.91 12.10
C ARG A 146 -8.89 13.83 13.17
N MET A 147 -7.79 13.08 13.18
CA MET A 147 -7.57 12.05 14.17
C MET A 147 -7.36 12.71 15.55
N PRO A 148 -8.21 12.43 16.55
CA PRO A 148 -8.06 13.01 17.88
C PRO A 148 -6.72 12.57 18.46
N ARG A 149 -5.82 13.51 18.76
CA ARG A 149 -4.57 13.21 19.45
C ARG A 149 -4.83 13.12 20.94
N TYR A 150 -4.28 12.08 21.56
CA TYR A 150 -4.31 11.91 23.00
C TYR A 150 -3.56 13.09 23.66
N GLY A 151 -4.30 14.03 24.25
CA GLY A 151 -3.73 15.17 24.99
C GLY A 151 -4.38 16.54 24.74
N ASP A 152 -5.24 16.71 23.73
CA ASP A 152 -5.93 17.99 23.52
C ASP A 152 -7.23 18.02 24.35
N ASN A 153 -7.14 18.63 25.53
CA ASN A 153 -8.28 19.22 26.26
C ASN A 153 -8.63 20.59 25.66
#